data_AF-A0A5N5GFJ3-F1
#
_entry.id   AF-A0A5N5GFJ3-F1
#
_cell.length_a   1.000
_cell.length_b   1.000
_cell.length_c   1.000
_cell.angle_alpha   90.00
_cell.angle_beta   90.00
_cell.angle_gamma   90.00
#
_symmetry.space_group_name_H-M   'P 1'
#
loop_
_entity.id
_entity.type
_entity.pdbx_description
1 polymer ?
#
loop_
_entity_poly.entity_id
_entity_poly.type
_entity_poly.pdbx_seq_one_letter_code
_entity_poly.pdbx_strand_id
1 'polypeptide(L)'
;MDSSKVFLLFFLISSIQVFFVTCTQFEVGDKSNGWEVPKSKTDQDMYNQWASKKRFKVDDTIYFSYKKNTDSVLVVTKDDYENCNSDQPIYFSNDGYSVVILDRPGLFYFISGVAGRCEKGQKMIIKVMEPVAAGAPNQSPKDHSATDSPPQQNASKNHKANGAFAVSAAVSSTSIILCIIISLLGLFFF
;
A
#
# COMPACT_ATOMS: atom_id res chain seq x y z
N MET A 1 3.24 41.89 -24.60
CA MET A 1 2.13 40.94 -24.34
C MET A 1 1.09 41.71 -23.54
N ASP A 2 -0.15 41.82 -24.00
CA ASP A 2 -1.15 42.68 -23.32
C ASP A 2 -1.42 42.18 -21.90
N SER A 3 -1.60 43.08 -20.92
CA SER A 3 -1.86 42.70 -19.51
C SER A 3 -3.02 41.72 -19.36
N SER A 4 -4.02 41.80 -20.26
CA SER A 4 -5.16 40.86 -20.29
C SER A 4 -4.74 39.41 -20.62
N LYS A 5 -3.74 39.22 -21.49
CA LYS A 5 -3.18 37.90 -21.84
C LYS A 5 -2.33 37.31 -20.72
N VAL A 6 -1.64 38.16 -19.96
CA VAL A 6 -0.86 37.75 -18.77
C VAL A 6 -1.78 37.26 -17.65
N PHE A 7 -2.87 37.99 -17.38
CA PHE A 7 -3.89 37.55 -16.42
C PHE A 7 -4.56 36.23 -16.84
N LEU A 8 -4.90 36.07 -18.12
CA LEU A 8 -5.46 34.80 -18.63
C LEU A 8 -4.48 33.63 -18.47
N LEU A 9 -3.19 33.84 -18.72
CA LEU A 9 -2.18 32.80 -18.55
C LEU A 9 -2.08 32.36 -17.08
N PHE A 10 -2.15 33.30 -16.13
CA PHE A 10 -2.09 33.02 -14.70
C PHE A 10 -3.33 32.25 -14.21
N PHE A 11 -4.53 32.61 -14.69
CA PHE A 11 -5.77 31.86 -14.42
C PHE A 11 -5.73 30.45 -15.02
N LEU A 12 -5.19 30.29 -16.23
CA LEU A 12 -5.04 28.97 -16.86
C LEU A 12 -4.04 28.09 -16.09
N ILE A 13 -2.89 28.63 -15.67
CA ILE A 13 -1.91 27.89 -14.87
C ILE A 13 -2.47 27.53 -13.49
N SER A 14 -3.21 28.44 -12.84
CA SER A 14 -3.88 28.17 -11.57
C SER A 14 -5.01 27.13 -11.68
N SER A 15 -5.60 26.94 -12.87
CA SER A 15 -6.63 25.93 -13.11
C SER A 15 -6.09 24.52 -13.32
N ILE A 16 -4.77 24.37 -13.54
CA ILE A 16 -4.09 23.08 -13.60
C ILE A 16 -3.89 22.58 -12.17
N GLN A 17 -4.93 21.97 -11.61
CA GLN A 17 -4.79 21.15 -10.41
C GLN A 17 -3.99 19.91 -10.78
N VAL A 18 -2.68 19.94 -10.50
CA VAL A 18 -1.84 18.75 -10.61
C VAL A 18 -2.24 17.80 -9.46
N PHE A 19 -3.00 16.77 -9.78
CA PHE A 19 -3.25 15.69 -8.83
C PHE A 19 -1.98 14.86 -8.70
N PHE A 20 -1.30 14.96 -7.57
CA PHE A 20 -0.18 14.07 -7.25
C PHE A 20 -0.74 12.70 -6.85
N VAL A 21 -0.52 11.69 -7.68
CA VAL A 21 -0.76 10.29 -7.32
C VAL A 21 0.55 9.71 -6.80
N THR A 22 0.55 9.18 -5.58
CA THR A 22 1.70 8.50 -4.98
C THR A 22 1.41 7.01 -4.92
N CYS A 23 2.24 6.19 -5.56
CA CYS A 23 2.26 4.75 -5.34
C CYS A 23 3.35 4.38 -4.31
N THR A 24 3.04 3.45 -3.42
CA THR A 24 3.95 2.96 -2.38
C THR A 24 4.27 1.49 -2.62
N GLN A 25 5.53 1.12 -2.45
CA GLN A 25 5.93 -0.28 -2.41
C GLN A 25 6.02 -0.78 -0.97
N PHE A 26 5.36 -1.90 -0.68
CA PHE A 26 5.41 -2.59 0.60
C PHE A 26 6.18 -3.90 0.48
N GLU A 27 7.29 -4.00 1.20
CA GLU A 27 8.06 -5.25 1.31
C GLU A 27 7.47 -6.15 2.40
N VAL A 28 7.06 -7.36 2.02
CA VAL A 28 6.40 -8.32 2.91
C VAL A 28 7.36 -8.79 4.00
N GLY A 29 6.90 -8.77 5.25
CA GLY A 29 7.67 -9.26 6.40
C GLY A 29 8.76 -8.30 6.89
N ASP A 30 8.69 -7.01 6.52
CA ASP A 30 9.55 -5.92 7.03
C ASP A 30 11.07 -6.26 7.05
N LYS A 31 11.58 -6.83 5.94
CA LYS A 31 13.00 -7.16 5.66
C LYS A 31 13.65 -8.30 6.44
N SER A 32 13.13 -8.75 7.58
CA SER A 32 13.84 -9.76 8.39
C SER A 32 13.55 -11.21 7.98
N ASN A 33 12.37 -11.48 7.42
CA ASN A 33 11.92 -12.85 7.13
C ASN A 33 11.42 -13.05 5.69
N GLY A 34 11.14 -11.97 4.94
CA GLY A 34 10.61 -12.07 3.58
C GLY A 34 9.34 -12.92 3.49
N TRP A 35 9.15 -13.57 2.34
CA TRP A 35 8.09 -14.55 2.10
C TRP A 35 8.61 -15.97 2.37
N GLU A 36 8.34 -16.49 3.56
CA GLU A 36 8.75 -17.80 4.04
C GLU A 36 7.68 -18.42 4.95
N VAL A 37 7.82 -19.71 5.27
CA VAL A 37 6.93 -20.37 6.23
C VAL A 37 7.16 -19.78 7.63
N PRO A 38 6.10 -19.36 8.36
CA PRO A 38 6.23 -18.95 9.76
C PRO A 38 6.94 -20.00 10.61
N LYS A 39 7.87 -19.55 11.47
CA LYS A 39 8.79 -20.44 12.20
C LYS A 39 8.13 -21.21 13.34
N SER A 40 7.01 -20.71 13.85
CA SER A 40 6.25 -21.30 14.94
C SER A 40 4.76 -21.38 14.60
N LYS A 41 4.05 -22.35 15.20
CA LYS A 41 2.59 -22.43 15.11
C LYS A 41 1.89 -21.20 15.70
N THR A 42 2.52 -20.52 16.65
CA THR A 42 2.01 -19.26 17.23
C THR A 42 2.00 -18.11 16.21
N ASP A 43 2.77 -18.24 15.13
CA ASP A 43 3.03 -17.17 14.16
C ASP A 43 2.32 -17.45 12.82
N GLN A 44 1.38 -18.41 12.78
CA GLN A 44 0.66 -18.77 11.54
C GLN A 44 -0.06 -17.56 10.90
N ASP A 45 -0.46 -16.57 11.70
CA ASP A 45 -1.12 -15.35 11.22
C ASP A 45 -0.16 -14.16 11.03
N MET A 46 1.16 -14.37 11.07
CA MET A 46 2.16 -13.30 11.01
C MET A 46 1.95 -12.36 9.81
N TYR A 47 1.65 -12.90 8.62
CA TYR A 47 1.46 -12.07 7.43
C TYR A 47 0.15 -11.28 7.45
N ASN A 48 -0.93 -11.86 7.98
CA ASN A 48 -2.19 -11.13 8.17
C ASN A 48 -2.03 -10.02 9.21
N GLN A 49 -1.27 -10.26 10.29
CA GLN A 49 -0.93 -9.24 11.28
C GLN A 49 0.01 -8.15 10.73
N TRP A 50 0.90 -8.51 9.80
CA TRP A 50 1.72 -7.54 9.08
C TRP A 50 0.85 -6.64 8.19
N ALA A 51 -0.02 -7.24 7.39
CA ALA A 51 -0.91 -6.53 6.47
C ALA A 51 -1.91 -5.63 7.21
N SER A 52 -2.45 -6.06 8.35
CA SER A 52 -3.43 -5.29 9.13
C SER A 52 -2.88 -3.97 9.68
N LYS A 53 -1.55 -3.84 9.78
CA LYS A 53 -0.88 -2.63 10.28
C LYS A 53 -0.63 -1.59 9.19
N LYS A 54 -0.98 -1.86 7.92
CA LYS A 54 -0.71 -1.00 6.76
C LYS A 54 -2.01 -0.49 6.14
N ARG A 55 -1.87 0.55 5.32
CA ARG A 55 -2.98 1.11 4.53
C ARG A 55 -2.61 1.04 3.06
N PHE A 56 -3.28 0.15 2.35
CA PHE A 56 -3.05 -0.09 0.93
C PHE A 56 -4.04 0.70 0.09
N LYS A 57 -3.56 1.28 -1.00
CA LYS A 57 -4.33 2.01 -2.00
C LYS A 57 -4.18 1.33 -3.36
N VAL A 58 -5.06 1.69 -4.28
CA VAL A 58 -4.92 1.33 -5.69
C VAL A 58 -3.57 1.86 -6.20
N ASP A 59 -2.91 1.07 -7.04
CA ASP A 59 -1.57 1.29 -7.62
C ASP A 59 -0.39 1.16 -6.65
N ASP A 60 -0.63 0.86 -5.36
CA ASP A 60 0.43 0.38 -4.48
C ASP A 60 0.96 -0.99 -4.96
N THR A 61 2.21 -1.30 -4.62
CA THR A 61 2.84 -2.57 -4.99
C THR A 61 3.28 -3.37 -3.78
N ILE A 62 3.13 -4.69 -3.87
CA ILE A 62 3.56 -5.64 -2.84
C ILE A 62 4.77 -6.38 -3.36
N TYR A 63 5.89 -6.21 -2.66
CA TYR A 63 7.16 -6.84 -2.98
C TYR A 63 7.38 -8.05 -2.09
N PHE A 64 7.52 -9.21 -2.70
CA PHE A 64 7.83 -10.48 -2.06
C PHE A 64 9.26 -10.87 -2.39
N SER A 65 10.06 -11.15 -1.37
CA SER A 65 11.42 -11.69 -1.50
C SER A 65 11.44 -13.12 -0.97
N TYR A 66 11.97 -14.06 -1.76
CA TYR A 66 12.07 -15.47 -1.38
C TYR A 66 13.20 -16.17 -2.15
N LYS A 67 13.67 -17.31 -1.67
CA LYS A 67 14.74 -18.01 -2.39
C LYS A 67 14.21 -18.55 -3.73
N LYS A 68 14.86 -18.17 -4.83
CA LYS A 68 14.51 -18.55 -6.20
C LYS A 68 14.29 -20.05 -6.35
N ASN A 69 13.24 -20.45 -7.07
CA ASN A 69 12.84 -21.85 -7.31
C ASN A 69 12.55 -22.67 -6.04
N THR A 70 12.44 -22.05 -4.87
CA THR A 70 12.08 -22.74 -3.62
C THR A 70 10.76 -22.29 -3.04
N ASP A 71 10.17 -21.24 -3.61
CA ASP A 71 8.87 -20.71 -3.26
C ASP A 71 8.21 -20.03 -4.46
N SER A 72 6.95 -19.67 -4.29
CA SER A 72 6.15 -18.93 -5.24
C SER A 72 5.17 -18.00 -4.54
N VAL A 73 4.67 -17.03 -5.29
CA VAL A 73 3.57 -16.16 -4.88
C VAL A 73 2.42 -16.38 -5.84
N LEU A 74 1.28 -16.77 -5.29
CA LEU A 74 0.04 -16.92 -6.02
C LEU A 74 -0.97 -15.88 -5.52
N VAL A 75 -1.68 -15.23 -6.43
CA VAL A 75 -2.95 -14.53 -6.10
C VAL A 75 -4.08 -15.48 -6.44
N VAL A 76 -5.01 -15.69 -5.51
CA VAL A 76 -6.07 -16.69 -5.61
C VAL A 76 -7.43 -16.11 -5.24
N THR A 77 -8.49 -16.91 -5.43
CA THR A 77 -9.82 -16.58 -4.93
C THR A 77 -9.90 -16.72 -3.40
N LYS A 78 -10.97 -16.22 -2.79
CA LYS A 78 -11.22 -16.42 -1.35
C LYS A 78 -11.31 -17.92 -1.00
N ASP A 79 -12.02 -18.69 -1.80
CA ASP A 79 -12.25 -20.11 -1.54
C ASP A 79 -10.94 -20.91 -1.68
N ASP A 80 -10.12 -20.58 -2.68
CA ASP A 80 -8.81 -21.19 -2.85
C ASP A 80 -7.85 -20.80 -1.71
N TYR A 81 -7.93 -19.56 -1.22
CA TYR A 81 -7.17 -19.16 -0.04
C TYR A 81 -7.59 -19.94 1.20
N GLU A 82 -8.89 -20.11 1.45
CA GLU A 82 -9.42 -20.84 2.61
C GLU A 82 -8.99 -22.32 2.58
N ASN A 83 -9.03 -22.93 1.40
CA ASN A 83 -8.68 -24.34 1.20
C ASN A 83 -7.20 -24.58 0.84
N CYS A 84 -6.39 -23.53 0.75
CA CYS A 84 -5.00 -23.60 0.28
C CYS A 84 -4.86 -24.28 -1.10
N ASN A 85 -5.83 -24.06 -1.99
CA ASN A 85 -5.80 -24.57 -3.35
C ASN A 85 -4.88 -23.71 -4.24
N SER A 86 -3.89 -24.34 -4.85
CA SER A 86 -2.91 -23.70 -5.73
C SER A 86 -3.08 -24.03 -7.22
N ASP A 87 -4.12 -24.78 -7.59
CA ASP A 87 -4.22 -25.38 -8.94
C ASP A 87 -4.54 -24.37 -10.03
N GLN A 88 -5.37 -23.35 -9.73
CA GLN A 88 -5.82 -22.35 -10.70
C GLN A 88 -5.66 -20.92 -10.16
N PRO A 89 -4.42 -20.43 -10.00
CA PRO A 89 -4.21 -19.09 -9.50
C PRO A 89 -4.58 -18.02 -10.54
N ILE A 90 -4.99 -16.86 -10.05
CA ILE A 90 -5.22 -15.65 -10.85
C ILE A 90 -3.87 -15.07 -11.32
N TYR A 91 -2.84 -15.18 -10.48
CA TYR A 91 -1.47 -14.77 -10.77
C TYR A 91 -0.49 -15.77 -10.17
N PHE A 92 0.63 -16.02 -10.85
CA PHE A 92 1.71 -16.90 -10.38
C PHE A 92 3.08 -16.29 -10.70
N SER A 93 4.02 -16.42 -9.76
CA SER A 93 5.45 -16.14 -9.99
C SER A 93 6.32 -16.94 -9.03
N ASN A 94 7.50 -17.40 -9.48
CA ASN A 94 8.44 -18.21 -8.71
C ASN A 94 9.92 -17.81 -8.91
N ASP A 95 10.15 -16.59 -9.38
CA ASP A 95 11.44 -16.16 -9.95
C ASP A 95 12.51 -15.75 -8.90
N GLY A 96 12.18 -15.87 -7.61
CA GLY A 96 12.99 -15.46 -6.45
C GLY A 96 12.63 -14.08 -5.90
N TYR A 97 11.82 -13.33 -6.62
CA TYR A 97 11.09 -12.20 -6.10
C TYR A 97 9.81 -12.03 -6.90
N SER A 98 8.82 -11.37 -6.32
CA SER A 98 7.57 -11.01 -7.02
C SER A 98 7.17 -9.59 -6.68
N VAL A 99 6.66 -8.87 -7.66
CA VAL A 99 6.04 -7.56 -7.48
C VAL A 99 4.62 -7.65 -8.00
N VAL A 100 3.66 -7.47 -7.11
CA VAL A 100 2.24 -7.50 -7.44
C VAL A 100 1.66 -6.09 -7.29
N ILE A 101 1.02 -5.58 -8.33
CA ILE A 101 0.32 -4.29 -8.31
C ILE A 101 -1.08 -4.51 -7.75
N LEU A 102 -1.51 -3.63 -6.83
CA LEU A 102 -2.87 -3.60 -6.29
C LEU A 102 -3.76 -2.76 -7.21
N ASP A 103 -4.28 -3.39 -8.26
CA ASP A 103 -4.95 -2.73 -9.38
C ASP A 103 -6.41 -2.32 -9.13
N ARG A 104 -6.99 -2.74 -8.00
CA ARG A 104 -8.40 -2.51 -7.67
C ARG A 104 -8.64 -2.41 -6.17
N PRO A 105 -9.70 -1.74 -5.73
CA PRO A 105 -10.12 -1.80 -4.34
C PRO A 105 -10.64 -3.19 -3.96
N GLY A 106 -10.64 -3.50 -2.66
CA GLY A 106 -11.15 -4.76 -2.14
C GLY A 106 -10.06 -5.70 -1.64
N LEU A 107 -10.35 -7.00 -1.60
CA LEU A 107 -9.49 -8.01 -1.01
C LEU A 107 -8.64 -8.72 -2.06
N PHE A 108 -7.36 -8.86 -1.74
CA PHE A 108 -6.41 -9.72 -2.46
C PHE A 108 -5.98 -10.85 -1.52
N TYR A 109 -5.99 -12.07 -2.04
CA TYR A 109 -5.62 -13.26 -1.30
C TYR A 109 -4.34 -13.85 -1.89
N PHE A 110 -3.30 -13.92 -1.08
CA PHE A 110 -2.00 -14.43 -1.47
C PHE A 110 -1.72 -15.74 -0.74
N ILE A 111 -1.15 -16.72 -1.45
CA ILE A 111 -0.67 -17.99 -0.88
C ILE A 111 0.68 -18.36 -1.49
N SER A 112 1.47 -19.16 -0.76
CA SER A 112 2.55 -19.94 -1.38
C SER A 112 1.95 -21.08 -2.18
N GLY A 113 2.47 -21.31 -3.40
CA GLY A 113 2.07 -22.46 -4.23
C GLY A 113 2.89 -23.72 -3.94
N VAL A 114 3.77 -23.70 -2.94
CA VAL A 114 4.52 -24.90 -2.54
C VAL A 114 3.66 -25.72 -1.57
N ALA A 115 3.50 -27.00 -1.89
CA ALA A 115 2.69 -27.93 -1.12
C ALA A 115 2.98 -27.87 0.39
N GLY A 116 1.92 -27.72 1.19
CA GLY A 116 1.99 -27.69 2.65
C GLY A 116 2.45 -26.37 3.27
N ARG A 117 2.85 -25.34 2.49
CA ARG A 117 3.31 -24.04 3.04
C ARG A 117 2.15 -23.11 3.38
N CYS A 118 1.11 -23.08 2.57
CA CYS A 118 -0.09 -22.27 2.83
C CYS A 118 -0.74 -22.69 4.16
N GLU A 119 -0.87 -23.99 4.40
CA GLU A 119 -1.46 -24.60 5.61
C GLU A 119 -0.60 -24.32 6.85
N LYS A 120 0.70 -24.10 6.65
CA LYS A 120 1.63 -23.68 7.72
C LYS A 120 1.61 -22.17 7.96
N GLY A 121 0.72 -21.42 7.31
CA GLY A 121 0.54 -19.99 7.54
C GLY A 121 1.26 -19.08 6.55
N GLN A 122 1.86 -19.61 5.48
CA GLN A 122 2.43 -18.78 4.41
C GLN A 122 1.35 -18.33 3.43
N LYS A 123 0.48 -17.46 3.94
CA LYS A 123 -0.70 -16.92 3.27
C LYS A 123 -1.02 -15.54 3.84
N MET A 124 -1.55 -14.64 3.03
CA MET A 124 -1.79 -13.24 3.40
C MET A 124 -3.05 -12.67 2.74
N ILE A 125 -3.83 -11.90 3.48
CA ILE A 125 -4.94 -11.10 2.97
C ILE A 125 -4.55 -9.64 3.00
N ILE A 126 -4.71 -8.95 1.88
CA ILE A 126 -4.54 -7.50 1.77
C ILE A 126 -5.90 -6.87 1.47
N LYS A 127 -6.22 -5.80 2.22
CA LYS A 127 -7.39 -4.96 1.96
C LYS A 127 -6.95 -3.63 1.36
N VAL A 128 -7.34 -3.40 0.10
CA VAL A 128 -7.11 -2.17 -0.64
C VAL A 128 -8.30 -1.24 -0.43
N MET A 129 -8.02 0.00 -0.03
CA MET A 129 -9.04 1.00 0.27
C MET A 129 -9.79 1.42 -1.01
N GLU A 130 -11.10 1.61 -0.90
CA GLU A 130 -11.88 2.25 -1.95
C GLU A 130 -11.42 3.70 -2.14
N PRO A 131 -11.30 4.17 -3.40
CA PRO A 131 -11.09 5.58 -3.66
C PRO A 131 -12.22 6.38 -3.04
N VAL A 132 -11.89 7.36 -2.20
CA VAL A 132 -12.91 8.27 -1.68
C VAL A 132 -13.39 9.11 -2.85
N ALA A 133 -14.65 8.96 -3.25
CA ALA A 133 -15.24 9.84 -4.24
C ALA A 133 -15.15 11.29 -3.73
N ALA A 134 -14.56 12.18 -4.53
CA ALA A 134 -14.49 13.59 -4.21
C ALA A 134 -15.92 14.14 -4.11
N GLY A 135 -16.43 14.29 -2.89
CA GLY A 135 -17.78 14.80 -2.61
C GLY A 135 -18.62 14.03 -1.59
N ALA A 136 -18.16 12.90 -1.05
CA ALA A 136 -18.91 12.20 -0.01
C ALA A 136 -18.81 12.90 1.37
N PRO A 137 -19.92 13.19 2.08
CA PRO A 137 -19.87 13.70 3.44
C PRO A 137 -19.24 12.64 4.36
N ASN A 138 -18.27 13.07 5.16
CA ASN A 138 -17.58 12.26 6.14
C ASN A 138 -18.60 11.65 7.14
N GLN A 139 -19.03 10.40 6.94
CA GLN A 139 -19.79 9.68 7.97
C GLN A 139 -18.79 9.08 8.96
N SER A 140 -18.65 9.74 10.11
CA SER A 140 -18.00 9.16 11.29
C SER A 140 -18.61 7.80 11.64
N PRO A 141 -17.80 6.81 12.07
CA PRO A 141 -18.33 5.59 12.65
C PRO A 141 -19.20 5.91 13.87
N LYS A 142 -20.44 5.43 13.89
CA LYS A 142 -21.29 5.45 15.08
C LYS A 142 -20.75 4.39 16.04
N ASP A 143 -20.23 4.82 17.18
CA ASP A 143 -19.96 3.96 18.32
C ASP A 143 -21.27 3.32 18.80
N HIS A 144 -21.29 2.00 18.93
CA HIS A 144 -22.29 1.30 19.74
C HIS A 144 -21.63 0.91 21.05
N SER A 145 -21.90 1.73 22.08
CA SER A 145 -21.57 1.44 23.47
C SER A 145 -22.42 0.27 23.96
N ALA A 146 -21.76 -0.76 24.48
CA ALA A 146 -22.31 -1.59 25.54
C ALA A 146 -21.26 -1.72 26.64
N THR A 147 -21.65 -1.21 27.80
CA THR A 147 -20.93 -1.08 29.06
C THR A 147 -20.67 -2.45 29.70
N ASP A 148 -19.41 -2.74 30.05
CA ASP A 148 -19.05 -3.19 31.42
C ASP A 148 -17.52 -3.17 31.64
N SER A 149 -17.09 -2.83 32.86
CA SER A 149 -15.69 -2.73 33.31
C SER A 149 -15.65 -2.77 34.84
N PRO A 150 -14.50 -2.99 35.54
CA PRO A 150 -13.26 -3.74 35.25
C PRO A 150 -12.76 -4.53 36.52
N PRO A 151 -11.48 -4.96 36.70
CA PRO A 151 -10.33 -4.05 36.91
C PRO A 151 -8.98 -4.42 36.26
N GLN A 152 -8.17 -3.36 36.15
CA GLN A 152 -6.82 -3.14 35.61
C GLN A 152 -5.71 -4.11 36.04
N GLN A 153 -4.70 -4.29 35.16
CA GLN A 153 -3.28 -4.16 35.53
C GLN A 153 -2.42 -3.51 34.43
N ASN A 154 -1.54 -2.61 34.86
CA ASN A 154 -0.62 -1.77 34.10
C ASN A 154 0.52 -2.55 33.43
N ALA A 155 0.92 -2.15 32.21
CA ALA A 155 2.33 -2.13 31.81
C ALA A 155 2.55 -1.10 30.67
N SER A 156 3.46 -0.17 30.94
CA SER A 156 3.92 0.90 30.06
C SER A 156 5.15 0.43 29.26
N LYS A 157 5.21 0.73 27.95
CA LYS A 157 6.27 1.57 27.32
C LYS A 157 6.48 1.32 25.81
N ASN A 158 6.59 2.45 25.11
CA ASN A 158 7.45 2.73 23.94
C ASN A 158 7.13 2.06 22.60
N HIS A 159 6.20 2.67 21.85
CA HIS A 159 6.15 2.52 20.39
C HIS A 159 7.16 3.47 19.72
N LYS A 160 8.30 2.91 19.34
CA LYS A 160 9.18 3.53 18.34
C LYS A 160 8.62 3.18 16.96
N ALA A 161 8.04 4.16 16.30
CA ALA A 161 7.59 4.03 14.92
C ALA A 161 8.82 3.89 14.01
N ASN A 162 9.02 2.70 13.44
CA ASN A 162 10.02 2.49 12.40
C ASN A 162 9.34 2.63 11.03
N GLY A 163 9.84 3.57 10.24
CA GLY A 163 9.20 4.12 9.05
C GLY A 163 9.08 3.14 7.89
N ALA A 164 7.94 3.25 7.19
CA ALA A 164 7.83 2.81 5.81
C ALA A 164 8.72 3.73 4.95
N PHE A 165 9.59 3.14 4.13
CA PHE A 165 10.34 3.89 3.14
C PHE A 165 9.46 4.07 1.90
N ALA A 166 8.87 5.25 1.75
CA ALA A 166 8.22 5.65 0.52
C ALA A 166 9.31 5.94 -0.53
N VAL A 167 9.54 5.02 -1.45
CA VAL A 167 10.22 5.38 -2.71
C VAL A 167 9.16 6.05 -3.58
N SER A 168 8.97 7.36 -3.38
CA SER A 168 8.15 8.15 -4.30
C SER A 168 8.85 8.18 -5.65
N ALA A 169 8.15 7.84 -6.72
CA ALA A 169 8.50 8.29 -8.05
C ALA A 169 8.47 9.83 -8.02
N ALA A 170 9.63 10.44 -7.78
CA ALA A 170 9.77 11.88 -7.75
C ALA A 170 9.57 12.38 -9.17
N VAL A 171 8.39 12.92 -9.49
CA VAL A 171 8.28 13.88 -10.58
C VAL A 171 9.23 15.01 -10.19
N SER A 172 10.32 15.15 -10.93
CA SER A 172 11.52 15.83 -10.44
C SER A 172 11.17 17.23 -9.93
N SER A 173 11.52 17.50 -8.67
CA SER A 173 11.36 18.81 -8.04
C SER A 173 12.03 19.93 -8.85
N THR A 174 12.92 19.59 -9.79
CA THR A 174 13.52 20.52 -10.76
C THR A 174 12.49 21.18 -11.66
N SER A 175 11.38 20.50 -12.01
CA SER A 175 10.37 21.04 -12.91
C SER A 175 9.53 22.14 -12.24
N ILE A 176 9.19 21.95 -10.96
CA ILE A 176 8.39 22.91 -10.17
C ILE A 176 9.22 24.16 -9.83
N ILE A 177 10.48 23.97 -9.41
CA ILE A 177 11.39 25.08 -9.12
C ILE A 177 11.67 25.90 -10.38
N LEU A 178 11.82 25.26 -11.54
CA LEU A 178 12.01 25.96 -12.82
C LEU A 178 10.76 26.78 -13.19
N CYS A 179 9.55 26.24 -13.02
CA CYS A 179 8.31 27.00 -13.26
C CYS A 179 8.15 28.21 -12.32
N ILE A 180 8.52 28.06 -11.04
CA ILE A 180 8.48 29.17 -10.07
C ILE A 180 9.54 30.23 -10.40
N ILE A 181 10.77 29.82 -10.75
CA ILE A 181 11.83 30.76 -11.14
C ILE A 181 11.46 31.53 -12.41
N ILE A 182 10.93 30.86 -13.43
CA ILE A 182 10.49 31.53 -14.67
C ILE A 182 9.34 32.51 -14.38
N SER A 183 8.42 32.15 -13.48
CA SER A 183 7.29 33.02 -13.09
C SER A 183 7.76 34.23 -12.27
N LEU A 184 8.72 34.05 -11.36
CA LEU A 184 9.30 35.14 -10.56
C LEU A 184 10.17 36.07 -11.42
N LEU A 185 11.00 35.53 -12.31
CA LEU A 185 11.78 36.34 -13.26
C LEU A 185 10.85 37.14 -14.19
N GLY A 186 9.73 36.56 -14.63
CA GLY A 186 8.71 37.28 -15.42
C GLY A 186 8.06 38.47 -14.70
N LEU A 187 7.99 38.44 -13.36
CA LEU A 187 7.49 39.55 -12.53
C LEU A 187 8.51 40.67 -12.29
N PHE A 188 9.81 40.37 -12.41
CA PHE A 188 10.87 41.37 -12.20
C PHE A 188 11.30 42.08 -13.49
N PHE A 189 10.96 41.54 -14.66
CA PHE A 189 11.35 42.10 -15.97
C PHE A 189 10.19 42.76 -16.75
N PHE A 190 9.01 42.92 -16.15
CA PHE A 190 7.87 43.67 -16.73
C PHE A 190 7.16 44.54 -15.70
#